data_AF-A0A353K200-F1
#
_entry.id   AF-A0A353K200-F1
#
_cell.length_a   1.000
_cell.length_b   1.000
_cell.length_c   1.000
_cell.angle_alpha   90.00
_cell.angle_beta   90.00
_cell.angle_gamma   90.00
#
_symmetry.space_group_name_H-M   'P 1'
#
loop_
_entity.id
_entity.type
_entity.pdbx_description
1 polymer ?
#
loop_
_entity_poly.entity_id
_entity_poly.type
_entity_poly.pdbx_seq_one_letter_code
_entity_poly.pdbx_strand_id
1 'polypeptide(L)'
;MNKKIMCKILSISIVSSMLINTAAYAAAPVKKDESVYVTLTGEGNEKDIVVSDWLHCESAINEVKDYSELKDIVNVKGDETPKAEGNNIIWESDKQDIFYQGTTDKKLPIEVSVRYFLDDKEVAPEDIVGKSGKIKIRLEVKNKDKRKVDVNGKEKFVYTPFTVVSVLNLPVDTFSNVKSNIGEVTSDGNNQAIAFVSFPGLKESLNLKSDAVNLPEYLEVTADVKKFTMKPIMITATPDLPDV
;
A
#
# COMPACT_ATOMS: atom_id res chain seq x y z
N MET A 1 33.83 2.44 -84.91
CA MET A 1 33.54 1.01 -85.03
C MET A 1 33.76 0.37 -83.66
N ASN A 2 32.72 -0.29 -83.12
CA ASN A 2 32.65 -1.19 -81.96
C ASN A 2 32.81 -0.69 -80.51
N LYS A 3 31.62 -0.51 -79.90
CA LYS A 3 31.27 -1.02 -78.56
C LYS A 3 31.81 -2.44 -78.34
N LYS A 4 32.41 -2.67 -77.17
CA LYS A 4 32.27 -3.83 -76.27
C LYS A 4 33.60 -4.01 -75.53
N ILE A 5 33.61 -3.75 -74.22
CA ILE A 5 33.97 -4.71 -73.17
C ILE A 5 33.74 -4.01 -71.84
N MET A 6 32.60 -4.40 -71.27
CA MET A 6 32.14 -4.17 -69.92
C MET A 6 32.72 -5.30 -69.05
N CYS A 7 32.91 -5.01 -67.76
CA CYS A 7 33.27 -5.94 -66.69
C CYS A 7 34.70 -6.50 -66.68
N LYS A 8 35.52 -5.99 -65.76
CA LYS A 8 36.14 -6.75 -64.65
C LYS A 8 37.26 -5.93 -64.01
N ILE A 9 36.93 -5.11 -63.02
CA ILE A 9 37.80 -4.92 -61.84
C ILE A 9 36.85 -4.85 -60.65
N LEU A 10 36.59 -6.04 -60.10
CA LEU A 10 35.91 -6.23 -58.84
C LEU A 10 37.00 -6.27 -57.76
N SER A 11 36.77 -5.56 -56.66
CA SER A 11 37.26 -5.89 -55.33
C SER A 11 38.73 -5.56 -55.03
N ILE A 12 38.99 -4.33 -54.57
CA ILE A 12 39.84 -3.99 -53.42
C ILE A 12 39.43 -2.56 -53.02
N SER A 13 39.18 -2.32 -51.73
CA SER A 13 38.92 -1.02 -51.05
C SER A 13 37.51 -0.75 -50.47
N ILE A 14 36.80 -1.74 -49.94
CA ILE A 14 35.70 -1.49 -48.98
C ILE A 14 35.85 -2.44 -47.79
N VAL A 15 36.86 -2.21 -46.95
CA VAL A 15 36.99 -2.87 -45.64
C VAL A 15 37.57 -1.84 -44.66
N SER A 16 36.76 -0.90 -44.18
CA SER A 16 37.14 -0.09 -43.00
C SER A 16 36.04 0.73 -42.31
N SER A 17 34.78 0.75 -42.77
CA SER A 17 33.79 1.68 -42.18
C SER A 17 32.55 1.03 -41.55
N MET A 18 32.55 -0.28 -41.26
CA MET A 18 31.36 -0.96 -40.70
C MET A 18 31.62 -1.74 -39.42
N LEU A 19 32.37 -1.17 -38.48
CA LEU A 19 32.42 -1.66 -37.10
C LEU A 19 32.27 -0.50 -36.11
N ILE A 20 31.12 0.16 -36.15
CA ILE A 20 30.57 0.77 -34.94
C ILE A 20 29.19 0.14 -34.75
N ASN A 21 29.19 -1.06 -34.19
CA ASN A 21 28.00 -1.55 -33.50
C ASN A 21 27.86 -0.66 -32.27
N THR A 22 27.09 0.43 -32.35
CA THR A 22 26.49 0.99 -31.15
C THR A 22 25.52 -0.06 -30.66
N ALA A 23 25.98 -0.95 -29.78
CA ALA A 23 25.07 -1.73 -28.96
C ALA A 23 24.24 -0.70 -28.19
N ALA A 24 23.00 -0.48 -28.63
CA ALA A 24 22.01 0.23 -27.84
C ALA A 24 21.71 -0.67 -26.64
N TYR A 25 22.47 -0.51 -25.57
CA TYR A 25 22.11 -1.07 -24.28
C TYR A 25 20.78 -0.42 -23.91
N ALA A 26 19.71 -1.23 -23.88
CA ALA A 26 18.47 -0.80 -23.26
C ALA A 26 18.82 -0.38 -21.83
N ALA A 27 18.45 0.85 -21.45
CA ALA A 27 18.57 1.30 -20.07
C ALA A 27 17.85 0.28 -19.18
N ALA A 28 18.49 -0.11 -18.07
CA ALA A 28 17.85 -1.02 -17.13
C ALA A 28 16.52 -0.42 -16.67
N PRO A 29 15.44 -1.22 -16.57
CA PRO A 29 14.13 -0.70 -16.23
C PRO A 29 14.15 -0.18 -14.79
N VAL A 30 13.64 1.04 -14.59
CA VAL A 30 13.42 1.60 -13.25
C VAL A 30 12.14 0.98 -12.68
N LYS A 31 12.25 0.38 -11.51
CA LYS A 31 11.12 -0.11 -10.70
C LYS A 31 10.67 0.97 -9.73
N LYS A 32 9.38 0.99 -9.43
CA LYS A 32 8.77 1.89 -8.46
C LYS A 32 8.05 1.07 -7.40
N ASP A 33 8.39 1.31 -6.14
CA ASP A 33 7.69 0.82 -4.97
C ASP A 33 7.05 1.99 -4.22
N GLU A 34 5.73 1.95 -4.04
CA GLU A 34 4.94 3.00 -3.39
C GLU A 34 4.42 2.51 -2.03
N SER A 35 4.64 3.29 -0.98
CA SER A 35 4.12 3.05 0.37
C SER A 35 3.26 4.23 0.83
N VAL A 36 2.01 3.96 1.17
CA VAL A 36 1.06 4.97 1.65
C VAL A 36 0.93 4.90 3.16
N TYR A 37 1.34 5.95 3.85
CA TYR A 37 1.21 6.11 5.29
C TYR A 37 0.03 7.01 5.60
N VAL A 38 -0.91 6.50 6.39
CA VAL A 38 -2.14 7.21 6.75
C VAL A 38 -2.23 7.34 8.25
N THR A 39 -2.46 8.57 8.73
CA THR A 39 -2.86 8.81 10.11
C THR A 39 -4.37 8.97 10.17
N LEU A 40 -5.03 8.17 11.00
CA LEU A 40 -6.47 8.22 11.23
C LEU A 40 -6.81 8.77 12.62
N THR A 41 -8.01 9.33 12.78
CA THR A 41 -8.57 9.68 14.10
C THR A 41 -8.97 8.43 14.87
N GLY A 42 -9.38 8.60 16.14
CA GLY A 42 -9.82 7.48 16.99
C GLY A 42 -10.99 6.70 16.39
N GLU A 43 -11.84 7.34 15.58
CA GLU A 43 -13.00 6.77 14.88
C GLU A 43 -12.67 6.21 13.49
N GLY A 44 -11.47 6.46 12.98
CA GLY A 44 -11.03 6.03 11.65
C GLY A 44 -11.12 7.08 10.54
N ASN A 45 -11.35 8.37 10.86
CA ASN A 45 -11.38 9.43 9.83
C ASN A 45 -9.96 9.81 9.40
N GLU A 46 -9.77 10.11 8.12
CA GLU A 46 -8.47 10.53 7.55
C GLU A 46 -8.01 11.87 8.15
N LYS A 47 -6.76 11.92 8.63
CA LYS A 47 -6.12 13.15 9.13
C LYS A 47 -4.97 13.61 8.23
N ASP A 48 -4.10 12.68 7.85
CA ASP A 48 -2.90 12.95 7.06
C ASP A 48 -2.55 11.74 6.20
N ILE A 49 -2.11 11.99 4.97
CA ILE A 49 -1.71 10.97 4.00
C ILE A 49 -0.38 11.38 3.40
N VAL A 50 0.65 10.56 3.66
CA VAL A 50 1.98 10.70 3.09
C VAL A 50 2.24 9.50 2.20
N VAL A 51 2.60 9.75 0.95
CA VAL A 51 3.02 8.73 0.01
C VAL A 51 4.54 8.80 -0.11
N SER A 52 5.19 7.65 0.08
CA SER A 52 6.63 7.49 -0.07
C SER A 52 6.90 6.59 -1.26
N ASP A 53 7.66 7.12 -2.21
CA ASP A 53 8.05 6.44 -3.43
C ASP A 53 9.54 6.10 -3.40
N TRP A 54 9.85 4.87 -3.80
CA TRP A 54 11.21 4.41 -4.06
C TRP A 54 11.33 4.04 -5.54
N LEU A 55 12.17 4.80 -6.25
CA LEU A 55 12.57 4.48 -7.61
C LEU A 55 13.92 3.76 -7.56
N HIS A 56 13.97 2.53 -8.08
CA HIS A 56 15.16 1.69 -8.08
C HIS A 56 15.54 1.25 -9.50
N CYS A 57 16.82 1.34 -9.82
CA CYS A 57 17.40 0.81 -11.05
C CYS A 57 18.66 0.00 -10.72
N GLU A 58 18.86 -1.13 -11.40
CA GLU A 58 20.08 -1.95 -11.25
C GLU A 58 21.35 -1.17 -11.69
N SER A 59 21.18 -0.12 -12.49
CA SER A 59 22.22 0.84 -12.88
C SER A 59 21.90 2.26 -12.40
N ALA A 60 22.78 3.22 -12.66
CA ALA A 60 22.44 4.63 -12.47
C ALA A 60 21.13 4.97 -13.20
N ILE A 61 20.24 5.71 -12.53
CA ILE A 61 18.94 6.10 -13.08
C ILE A 61 19.13 6.97 -14.33
N ASN A 62 20.14 7.84 -14.36
CA ASN A 62 20.43 8.85 -15.38
C ASN A 62 19.27 9.83 -15.58
N GLU A 63 18.14 9.35 -16.09
CA GLU A 63 16.88 10.07 -16.21
C GLU A 63 15.71 9.08 -16.07
N VAL A 64 14.73 9.41 -15.23
CA VAL A 64 13.45 8.69 -15.16
C VAL A 64 12.29 9.67 -15.12
N LYS A 65 11.27 9.38 -15.92
CA LYS A 65 10.01 10.09 -15.94
C LYS A 65 8.98 9.30 -15.12
N ASP A 66 8.66 9.81 -13.94
CA ASP A 66 7.67 9.20 -13.06
C ASP A 66 6.36 9.98 -13.12
N TYR A 67 5.24 9.28 -13.26
CA TYR A 67 3.93 9.90 -13.19
C TYR A 67 3.54 10.06 -11.73
N SER A 68 3.23 11.29 -11.32
CA SER A 68 2.85 11.57 -9.94
C SER A 68 1.80 12.67 -9.89
N GLU A 69 0.79 12.44 -9.05
CA GLU A 69 -0.23 13.42 -8.68
C GLU A 69 -0.03 13.91 -7.23
N LEU A 70 1.13 13.60 -6.65
CA LEU A 70 1.46 14.02 -5.29
C LEU A 70 1.76 15.52 -5.26
N LYS A 71 1.47 16.13 -4.12
CA LYS A 71 1.79 17.51 -3.79
C LYS A 71 3.01 17.55 -2.86
N ASP A 72 3.64 18.72 -2.77
CA ASP A 72 4.72 19.00 -1.82
C ASP A 72 5.86 17.97 -1.86
N ILE A 73 6.28 17.62 -3.07
CA ILE A 73 7.22 16.54 -3.29
C ILE A 73 8.61 16.93 -2.83
N VAL A 74 9.18 16.08 -1.98
CA VAL A 74 10.50 16.26 -1.37
C VAL A 74 11.34 15.01 -1.57
N ASN A 75 12.59 15.20 -1.99
CA ASN A 75 13.59 14.15 -1.90
C ASN A 75 13.94 13.93 -0.42
N VAL A 76 13.82 12.69 0.05
CA VAL A 76 14.07 12.36 1.47
C VAL A 76 15.44 11.76 1.70
N LYS A 77 16.17 11.39 0.63
CA LYS A 77 17.49 10.75 0.73
C LYS A 77 18.41 11.19 -0.40
N GLY A 78 18.66 12.49 -0.48
CA GLY A 78 19.62 13.08 -1.41
C GLY A 78 19.36 14.55 -1.67
N ASP A 79 20.11 15.10 -2.63
CA ASP A 79 20.08 16.51 -3.02
C ASP A 79 19.50 16.69 -4.44
N GLU A 80 19.10 15.59 -5.09
CA GLU A 80 18.50 15.61 -6.42
C GLU A 80 17.21 16.43 -6.38
N THR A 81 17.11 17.41 -7.29
CA THR A 81 15.92 18.26 -7.43
C THR A 81 15.14 17.83 -8.66
N PRO A 82 13.91 17.35 -8.51
CA PRO A 82 13.12 16.92 -9.65
C PRO A 82 12.63 18.09 -10.50
N LYS A 83 12.42 17.85 -11.81
CA LYS A 83 11.77 18.78 -12.73
C LYS A 83 10.33 18.35 -12.94
N ALA A 84 9.37 19.26 -12.75
CA ALA A 84 7.95 18.98 -12.98
C ALA A 84 7.56 19.26 -14.45
N GLU A 85 6.89 18.31 -15.10
CA GLU A 85 6.34 18.40 -16.45
C GLU A 85 4.90 17.83 -16.52
N GLY A 86 3.91 18.70 -16.31
CA GLY A 86 2.51 18.28 -16.23
C GLY A 86 2.29 17.35 -15.02
N ASN A 87 1.76 16.15 -15.26
CA ASN A 87 1.61 15.12 -14.22
C ASN A 87 2.86 14.22 -14.09
N ASN A 88 3.98 14.61 -14.67
CA ASN A 88 5.22 13.86 -14.58
C ASN A 88 6.27 14.62 -13.81
N ILE A 89 7.15 13.86 -13.19
CA ILE A 89 8.29 14.32 -12.45
C ILE A 89 9.50 13.63 -13.05
N ILE A 90 10.42 14.45 -13.54
CA ILE A 90 11.65 13.98 -14.14
C ILE A 90 12.72 14.04 -13.07
N TRP A 91 13.26 12.87 -12.76
CA TRP A 91 14.38 12.71 -11.87
C TRP A 91 15.64 12.38 -12.68
N GLU A 92 16.74 13.04 -12.33
CA GLU A 92 18.07 12.73 -12.86
C GLU A 92 18.97 12.39 -11.67
N SER A 93 19.62 11.24 -11.71
CA SER A 93 20.55 10.80 -10.66
C SER A 93 21.61 9.87 -11.23
N ASP A 94 22.84 10.01 -10.74
CA ASP A 94 23.95 9.08 -10.98
C ASP A 94 23.90 7.85 -10.05
N LYS A 95 22.91 7.80 -9.15
CA LYS A 95 22.66 6.69 -8.21
C LYS A 95 21.62 5.72 -8.75
N GLN A 96 21.56 4.56 -8.09
CA GLN A 96 20.59 3.50 -8.35
C GLN A 96 19.21 3.78 -7.73
N ASP A 97 19.16 4.64 -6.70
CA ASP A 97 17.98 4.84 -5.89
C ASP A 97 17.60 6.31 -5.77
N ILE A 98 16.30 6.58 -5.84
CA ILE A 98 15.70 7.85 -5.42
C ILE A 98 14.57 7.54 -4.46
N PHE A 99 14.57 8.24 -3.32
CA PHE A 99 13.50 8.17 -2.33
C PHE A 99 12.88 9.55 -2.24
N TYR A 100 11.58 9.63 -2.47
CA TYR A 100 10.86 10.88 -2.34
C TYR A 100 9.51 10.68 -1.67
N GLN A 101 8.99 11.76 -1.08
CA GLN A 101 7.69 11.76 -0.44
C GLN A 101 6.85 12.92 -0.94
N GLY A 102 5.54 12.76 -0.87
CA GLY A 102 4.58 13.84 -1.11
C GLY A 102 3.26 13.56 -0.41
N THR A 103 2.34 14.50 -0.52
CA THR A 103 0.99 14.42 0.07
C THR A 103 -0.06 14.22 -1.01
N THR A 104 -1.24 13.72 -0.64
CA THR A 104 -2.36 13.54 -1.56
C THR A 104 -3.70 13.68 -0.86
N ASP A 105 -4.71 14.13 -1.61
CA ASP A 105 -6.11 14.18 -1.16
C ASP A 105 -6.96 13.08 -1.82
N LYS A 106 -6.31 12.07 -2.43
CA LYS A 106 -7.02 10.93 -3.02
C LYS A 106 -7.68 10.11 -1.92
N LYS A 107 -8.90 9.65 -2.22
CA LYS A 107 -9.63 8.74 -1.34
C LYS A 107 -8.89 7.41 -1.23
N LEU A 108 -8.80 6.88 -0.01
CA LEU A 108 -8.20 5.58 0.23
C LEU A 108 -9.04 4.44 -0.38
N PRO A 109 -8.40 3.37 -0.88
CA PRO A 109 -9.10 2.18 -1.38
C PRO A 109 -9.72 1.36 -0.25
N ILE A 110 -9.35 1.63 1.00
CA ILE A 110 -9.86 0.99 2.21
C ILE A 110 -10.32 2.06 3.19
N GLU A 111 -11.49 1.85 3.77
CA GLU A 111 -12.07 2.67 4.84
C GLU A 111 -11.98 1.90 6.17
N VAL A 112 -11.50 2.57 7.21
CA VAL A 112 -11.42 2.02 8.57
C VAL A 112 -12.45 2.72 9.44
N SER A 113 -13.17 1.98 10.27
CA SER A 113 -14.08 2.54 11.27
C SER A 113 -13.85 1.88 12.61
N VAL A 114 -13.72 2.70 13.66
CA VAL A 114 -13.59 2.23 15.03
C VAL A 114 -14.68 2.85 15.90
N ARG A 115 -15.40 1.99 16.62
CA ARG A 115 -16.43 2.41 17.59
C ARG A 115 -16.11 1.92 18.98
N TYR A 116 -16.36 2.76 19.98
CA TYR A 116 -16.10 2.48 21.38
C TYR A 116 -17.40 2.49 22.17
N PHE A 117 -17.52 1.56 23.11
CA PHE A 117 -18.65 1.50 24.02
C PHE A 117 -18.15 1.34 25.44
N LEU A 118 -18.55 2.24 26.34
CA LEU A 118 -18.30 2.13 27.77
C LEU A 118 -19.59 1.74 28.49
N ASP A 119 -19.57 0.62 29.19
CA ASP A 119 -20.75 0.06 29.88
C ASP A 119 -21.96 -0.04 28.93
N ASP A 120 -21.72 -0.61 27.75
CA ASP A 120 -22.68 -0.82 26.65
C ASP A 120 -23.29 0.46 26.03
N LYS A 121 -22.75 1.64 26.35
CA LYS A 121 -23.12 2.91 25.69
C LYS A 121 -22.03 3.35 24.73
N GLU A 122 -22.40 3.67 23.50
CA GLU A 122 -21.47 4.24 22.52
C GLU A 122 -20.94 5.59 23.02
N VAL A 123 -19.62 5.78 22.91
CA VAL A 123 -18.90 6.97 23.39
C VAL A 123 -17.88 7.42 22.35
N ALA A 124 -17.60 8.72 22.32
CA ALA A 124 -16.50 9.24 21.52
C ALA A 124 -15.13 8.80 22.11
N PRO A 125 -14.08 8.65 21.28
CA PRO A 125 -12.74 8.28 21.74
C PRO A 125 -12.17 9.22 22.81
N GLU A 126 -12.40 10.54 22.69
CA GLU A 126 -11.96 11.54 23.67
C GLU A 126 -12.69 11.41 25.00
N ASP A 127 -13.95 10.97 24.97
CA ASP A 127 -14.79 10.84 26.16
C ASP A 127 -14.45 9.59 26.98
N ILE A 128 -13.75 8.61 26.44
CA ILE A 128 -13.39 7.40 27.19
C ILE A 128 -12.05 7.52 27.92
N VAL A 129 -11.17 8.44 27.52
CA VAL A 129 -9.83 8.57 28.10
C VAL A 129 -9.91 8.74 29.63
N GLY A 130 -9.17 7.91 30.35
CA GLY A 130 -9.12 7.92 31.82
C GLY A 130 -10.35 7.35 32.53
N LYS A 131 -11.40 6.93 31.82
CA LYS A 131 -12.57 6.27 32.42
C LYS A 131 -12.29 4.80 32.73
N SER A 132 -13.09 4.22 33.62
CA SER A 132 -13.02 2.80 33.99
C SER A 132 -14.40 2.18 33.82
N GLY A 133 -14.46 0.89 33.51
CA GLY A 133 -15.72 0.18 33.24
C GLY A 133 -15.51 -0.96 32.25
N LYS A 134 -16.60 -1.45 31.66
CA LYS A 134 -16.55 -2.45 30.59
C LYS A 134 -16.41 -1.77 29.24
N ILE A 135 -15.32 -2.03 28.54
CA ILE A 135 -15.09 -1.51 27.20
C ILE A 135 -15.47 -2.56 26.16
N LYS A 136 -16.05 -2.09 25.05
CA LYS A 136 -16.12 -2.79 23.78
C LYS A 136 -15.54 -1.90 22.69
N ILE A 137 -14.58 -2.42 21.93
CA ILE A 137 -13.97 -1.76 20.77
C ILE A 137 -14.37 -2.56 19.55
N ARG A 138 -14.98 -1.91 18.56
CA ARG A 138 -15.35 -2.53 17.28
C ARG A 138 -14.59 -1.87 16.15
N LEU A 139 -13.67 -2.60 15.54
CA LEU A 139 -12.89 -2.22 14.37
C LEU A 139 -13.46 -2.90 13.13
N GLU A 140 -13.83 -2.12 12.13
CA GLU A 140 -14.33 -2.58 10.84
C GLU A 140 -13.46 -2.01 9.71
N VAL A 141 -13.16 -2.85 8.72
CA VAL A 141 -12.37 -2.45 7.55
C VAL A 141 -13.19 -2.75 6.31
N LYS A 142 -13.41 -1.74 5.46
CA LYS A 142 -14.22 -1.83 4.24
C LYS A 142 -13.39 -1.54 3.02
N ASN A 143 -13.56 -2.38 2.01
CA ASN A 143 -12.94 -2.17 0.71
C ASN A 143 -13.82 -1.23 -0.13
N LYS A 144 -13.22 -0.18 -0.68
CA LYS A 144 -13.87 0.82 -1.52
C LYS A 144 -13.42 0.72 -2.97
N ASP A 145 -12.36 -0.05 -3.28
CA ASP A 145 -11.88 -0.28 -4.64
C ASP A 145 -12.69 -1.38 -5.34
N LYS A 146 -13.92 -1.02 -5.70
CA LYS A 146 -14.87 -1.87 -6.41
C LYS A 146 -14.80 -1.60 -7.91
N ARG A 147 -14.62 -2.66 -8.69
CA ARG A 147 -14.52 -2.58 -10.15
C ARG A 147 -15.50 -3.52 -10.82
N LYS A 148 -15.94 -3.12 -12.01
CA LYS A 148 -16.78 -3.94 -12.89
C LYS A 148 -15.85 -4.75 -13.80
N VAL A 149 -15.99 -6.06 -13.79
CA VAL A 149 -15.19 -6.99 -14.62
C VAL A 149 -16.12 -7.90 -15.43
N ASP A 150 -15.71 -8.23 -16.64
CA ASP A 150 -16.35 -9.29 -17.43
C ASP A 150 -15.72 -10.64 -17.03
N VAL A 151 -16.56 -11.56 -16.55
CA VAL A 151 -16.15 -12.94 -16.30
C VAL A 151 -17.05 -13.84 -17.13
N ASN A 152 -16.50 -14.37 -18.22
CA ASN A 152 -17.19 -15.27 -19.16
C ASN A 152 -18.47 -14.65 -19.76
N GLY A 153 -18.41 -13.38 -20.19
CA GLY A 153 -19.53 -12.66 -20.80
C GLY A 153 -20.59 -12.21 -19.80
N LYS A 154 -20.30 -12.28 -18.49
CA LYS A 154 -21.17 -11.79 -17.42
C LYS A 154 -20.45 -10.71 -16.64
N GLU A 155 -21.08 -9.54 -16.58
CA GLU A 155 -20.59 -8.45 -15.76
C GLU A 155 -20.76 -8.76 -14.27
N LYS A 156 -19.67 -8.63 -13.51
CA LYS A 156 -19.65 -8.78 -12.06
C LYS A 156 -18.91 -7.61 -11.44
N PHE A 157 -19.30 -7.27 -10.21
CA PHE A 157 -18.50 -6.40 -9.39
C PHE A 157 -17.56 -7.22 -8.52
N VAL A 158 -16.28 -6.84 -8.54
CA VAL A 158 -15.24 -7.43 -7.69
C VAL A 158 -14.48 -6.31 -7.01
N TYR A 159 -13.97 -6.59 -5.83
CA TYR A 159 -13.05 -5.68 -5.15
C TYR A 159 -11.62 -6.11 -5.39
N THR A 160 -10.68 -5.17 -5.35
CA THR A 160 -9.25 -5.48 -5.28
C THR A 160 -8.98 -6.31 -4.02
N PRO A 161 -8.29 -7.46 -4.12
CA PRO A 161 -8.16 -8.40 -3.01
C PRO A 161 -7.14 -7.91 -1.98
N PHE A 162 -7.57 -7.05 -1.06
CA PHE A 162 -6.71 -6.64 0.05
C PHE A 162 -6.65 -7.70 1.15
N THR A 163 -5.43 -7.98 1.61
CA THR A 163 -5.18 -8.62 2.91
C THR A 163 -4.88 -7.52 3.91
N VAL A 164 -5.63 -7.46 5.00
CA VAL A 164 -5.47 -6.43 6.03
C VAL A 164 -5.14 -7.05 7.37
N VAL A 165 -4.02 -6.64 7.96
CA VAL A 165 -3.58 -7.02 9.31
C VAL A 165 -3.78 -5.84 10.25
N SER A 166 -4.51 -6.05 11.34
CA SER A 166 -4.72 -5.07 12.40
C SER A 166 -4.15 -5.57 13.71
N VAL A 167 -3.41 -4.72 14.42
CA VAL A 167 -2.77 -5.05 15.70
C VAL A 167 -3.19 -4.03 16.76
N LEU A 168 -3.75 -4.55 17.87
CA LEU A 168 -4.13 -3.76 19.03
C LEU A 168 -3.22 -4.14 20.19
N ASN A 169 -2.62 -3.15 20.84
CA ASN A 169 -1.83 -3.32 22.06
C ASN A 169 -2.65 -2.88 23.29
N LEU A 170 -2.82 -3.81 24.23
CA LEU A 170 -3.68 -3.72 25.40
C LEU A 170 -2.82 -3.94 26.66
N PRO A 171 -2.30 -2.87 27.29
CA PRO A 171 -1.46 -2.98 28.49
C PRO A 171 -2.20 -3.64 29.66
N VAL A 172 -1.57 -4.61 30.36
CA VAL A 172 -2.24 -5.38 31.44
C VAL A 172 -2.60 -4.53 32.66
N ASP A 173 -1.92 -3.41 32.87
CA ASP A 173 -2.23 -2.46 33.94
C ASP A 173 -3.54 -1.70 33.68
N THR A 174 -3.96 -1.62 32.40
CA THR A 174 -5.18 -0.93 31.96
C THR A 174 -6.29 -1.90 31.63
N PHE A 175 -5.99 -3.03 30.96
CA PHE A 175 -6.96 -3.98 30.44
C PHE A 175 -6.90 -5.31 31.19
N SER A 176 -8.07 -5.87 31.50
CA SER A 176 -8.22 -7.19 32.10
C SER A 176 -9.41 -7.91 31.50
N ASN A 177 -9.44 -9.24 31.61
CA ASN A 177 -10.52 -10.09 31.07
C ASN A 177 -10.79 -9.85 29.57
N VAL A 178 -9.72 -9.62 28.80
CA VAL A 178 -9.79 -9.36 27.37
C VAL A 178 -10.35 -10.58 26.63
N LYS A 179 -11.35 -10.32 25.78
CA LYS A 179 -11.94 -11.30 24.87
C LYS A 179 -12.08 -10.66 23.50
N SER A 180 -11.91 -11.46 22.46
CA SER A 180 -12.21 -11.05 21.09
C SER A 180 -13.18 -12.03 20.44
N ASN A 181 -13.96 -11.55 19.47
CA ASN A 181 -14.77 -12.42 18.63
C ASN A 181 -13.91 -13.33 17.73
N ILE A 182 -12.69 -12.87 17.41
CA ILE A 182 -11.72 -13.49 16.49
C ILE A 182 -10.29 -13.09 16.83
N GLY A 183 -9.31 -13.78 16.26
CA GLY A 183 -7.89 -13.55 16.55
C GLY A 183 -7.47 -14.20 17.86
N GLU A 184 -6.16 -14.24 18.09
CA GLU A 184 -5.56 -14.81 19.30
C GLU A 184 -5.12 -13.67 20.23
N VAL A 185 -5.45 -13.79 21.51
CA VAL A 185 -4.95 -12.88 22.55
C VAL A 185 -3.64 -13.45 23.07
N THR A 186 -2.53 -12.80 22.74
CA THR A 186 -1.19 -13.21 23.21
C THR A 186 -0.73 -12.26 24.31
N SER A 187 -0.03 -12.77 25.32
CA SER A 187 0.51 -11.98 26.42
C SER A 187 2.02 -12.19 26.56
N ASP A 188 2.78 -11.11 26.73
CA ASP A 188 4.21 -11.14 27.06
C ASP A 188 4.49 -10.96 28.56
N GLY A 189 3.43 -10.92 29.38
CA GLY A 189 3.48 -10.67 30.83
C GLY A 189 3.23 -9.21 31.22
N ASN A 190 3.54 -8.24 30.34
CA ASN A 190 3.33 -6.81 30.58
C ASN A 190 2.27 -6.21 29.64
N ASN A 191 2.07 -6.81 28.47
CA ASN A 191 1.10 -6.40 27.47
C ASN A 191 0.32 -7.60 26.95
N GLN A 192 -0.93 -7.35 26.59
CA GLN A 192 -1.72 -8.23 25.75
C GLN A 192 -1.79 -7.64 24.34
N ALA A 193 -1.65 -8.46 23.31
CA ALA A 193 -1.79 -8.05 21.93
C ALA A 193 -2.85 -8.90 21.24
N ILE A 194 -3.61 -8.27 20.34
CA ILE A 194 -4.55 -8.94 19.46
C ILE A 194 -4.11 -8.64 18.03
N ALA A 195 -3.86 -9.68 17.25
CA ALA A 195 -3.65 -9.60 15.82
C ALA A 195 -4.88 -10.14 15.09
N PHE A 196 -5.35 -9.40 14.11
CA PHE A 196 -6.52 -9.72 13.31
C PHE A 196 -6.20 -9.62 11.81
N VAL A 197 -6.50 -10.68 11.06
CA VAL A 197 -6.38 -10.70 9.60
C VAL A 197 -7.77 -10.69 8.98
N SER A 198 -8.01 -9.77 8.05
CA SER A 198 -9.27 -9.61 7.35
C SER A 198 -9.09 -9.49 5.84
N PHE A 199 -10.14 -9.89 5.11
CA PHE A 199 -10.19 -9.88 3.64
C PHE A 199 -11.42 -9.09 3.16
N PRO A 200 -11.39 -7.75 3.30
CA PRO A 200 -12.57 -6.92 3.07
C PRO A 200 -13.03 -7.00 1.59
N GLY A 201 -14.30 -7.30 1.39
CA GLY A 201 -14.92 -7.45 0.07
C GLY A 201 -14.76 -8.83 -0.59
N LEU A 202 -14.05 -9.79 0.04
CA LEU A 202 -13.80 -11.12 -0.55
C LEU A 202 -15.08 -11.95 -0.71
N LYS A 203 -15.92 -12.01 0.33
CA LYS A 203 -17.21 -12.72 0.28
C LYS A 203 -18.13 -12.19 -0.82
N GLU A 204 -18.22 -10.86 -0.95
CA GLU A 204 -19.04 -10.21 -1.98
C GLU A 204 -18.49 -10.51 -3.38
N SER A 205 -17.17 -10.39 -3.58
CA SER A 205 -16.51 -10.65 -4.86
C SER A 205 -16.69 -12.10 -5.35
N LEU A 206 -16.65 -13.06 -4.43
CA LEU A 206 -16.78 -14.49 -4.72
C LEU A 206 -18.22 -15.00 -4.63
N ASN A 207 -19.17 -14.15 -4.24
CA ASN A 207 -20.57 -14.50 -3.98
C ASN A 207 -20.68 -15.72 -3.03
N LEU A 208 -19.82 -15.75 -2.01
CA LEU A 208 -19.79 -16.83 -1.02
C LEU A 208 -21.00 -16.73 -0.10
N LYS A 209 -21.65 -17.86 0.16
CA LYS A 209 -22.65 -17.92 1.23
C LYS A 209 -21.95 -17.73 2.58
N SER A 210 -22.62 -17.06 3.51
CA SER A 210 -22.06 -16.65 4.81
C SER A 210 -21.56 -17.81 5.69
N ASP A 211 -22.03 -19.03 5.42
CA ASP A 211 -21.70 -20.28 6.12
C ASP A 211 -20.56 -21.08 5.48
N ALA A 212 -20.18 -20.80 4.24
CA ALA A 212 -19.18 -21.58 3.51
C ALA A 212 -17.75 -21.33 4.00
N VAL A 213 -17.44 -20.09 4.44
CA VAL A 213 -16.13 -19.70 4.96
C VAL A 213 -16.32 -18.68 6.09
N ASN A 214 -15.75 -18.97 7.26
CA ASN A 214 -15.73 -18.04 8.39
C ASN A 214 -14.70 -16.92 8.14
N LEU A 215 -15.08 -15.94 7.32
CA LEU A 215 -14.30 -14.71 7.09
C LEU A 215 -14.92 -13.59 7.93
N PRO A 216 -14.41 -13.32 9.12
CA PRO A 216 -14.90 -12.21 9.92
C PRO A 216 -14.65 -10.86 9.25
N GLU A 217 -15.64 -9.99 9.32
CA GLU A 217 -15.64 -8.67 8.67
C GLU A 217 -15.29 -7.52 9.64
N TYR A 218 -15.27 -7.81 10.94
CA TYR A 218 -14.92 -6.87 11.99
C TYR A 218 -14.27 -7.58 13.16
N LEU A 219 -13.36 -6.88 13.83
CA LEU A 219 -12.82 -7.25 15.13
C LEU A 219 -13.66 -6.56 16.21
N GLU A 220 -14.14 -7.34 17.17
CA GLU A 220 -14.73 -6.85 18.40
C GLU A 220 -13.90 -7.33 19.59
N VAL A 221 -13.42 -6.38 20.39
CA VAL A 221 -12.67 -6.63 21.62
C VAL A 221 -13.49 -6.16 22.80
N THR A 222 -13.66 -7.00 23.81
CA THR A 222 -14.30 -6.64 25.08
C THR A 222 -13.32 -6.83 26.22
N ALA A 223 -13.32 -5.93 27.20
CA ALA A 223 -12.44 -6.01 28.36
C ALA A 223 -13.00 -5.21 29.55
N ASP A 224 -12.51 -5.50 30.75
CA ASP A 224 -12.66 -4.59 31.90
C ASP A 224 -11.44 -3.64 31.91
N VAL A 225 -11.69 -2.33 32.01
CA VAL A 225 -10.63 -1.31 31.97
C VAL A 225 -10.56 -0.44 33.21
N LYS A 226 -9.34 -0.07 33.60
CA LYS A 226 -9.05 0.93 34.62
C LYS A 226 -8.27 2.08 33.99
N LYS A 227 -8.79 3.31 34.11
CA LYS A 227 -8.19 4.53 33.53
C LYS A 227 -7.77 4.33 32.07
N PHE A 228 -8.76 4.08 31.21
CA PHE A 228 -8.57 3.73 29.80
C PHE A 228 -7.54 4.62 29.11
N THR A 229 -6.54 3.95 28.55
CA THR A 229 -5.52 4.52 27.66
C THR A 229 -5.14 3.42 26.67
N MET A 230 -4.90 3.78 25.42
CA MET A 230 -4.53 2.81 24.39
C MET A 230 -3.53 3.45 23.44
N LYS A 231 -2.54 2.67 23.02
CA LYS A 231 -1.67 3.05 21.91
C LYS A 231 -2.47 3.01 20.60
N PRO A 232 -2.00 3.69 19.53
CA PRO A 232 -2.62 3.60 18.22
C PRO A 232 -2.81 2.15 17.77
N ILE A 233 -3.91 1.90 17.07
CA ILE A 233 -4.12 0.63 16.36
C ILE A 233 -3.25 0.67 15.10
N MET A 234 -2.41 -0.34 14.92
CA MET A 234 -1.60 -0.45 13.71
C MET A 234 -2.36 -1.27 12.68
N ILE A 235 -2.50 -0.75 11.47
CA ILE A 235 -3.19 -1.43 10.37
C ILE A 235 -2.27 -1.41 9.15
N THR A 236 -2.06 -2.58 8.55
CA THR A 236 -1.34 -2.74 7.28
C THR A 236 -2.24 -3.44 6.29
N ALA A 237 -2.28 -2.93 5.07
CA ALA A 237 -3.04 -3.50 3.98
C ALA A 237 -2.15 -3.67 2.76
N THR A 238 -2.26 -4.82 2.09
CA THR A 238 -1.61 -5.05 0.80
C THR A 238 -2.60 -5.67 -0.18
N PRO A 239 -2.63 -5.21 -1.45
CA PRO A 239 -3.37 -5.88 -2.52
C PRO A 239 -2.61 -7.11 -3.05
N ASP A 240 -1.34 -7.26 -2.68
CA ASP A 240 -0.53 -8.41 -3.08
C ASP A 240 -0.97 -9.64 -2.30
N LEU A 241 -1.12 -10.72 -3.04
CA LEU A 241 -1.34 -12.02 -2.42
C LEU A 241 0.00 -12.50 -1.86
N PRO A 242 0.02 -13.11 -0.67
CA PRO A 242 1.24 -13.73 -0.17
C PRO A 242 1.74 -14.77 -1.17
N ASP A 243 3.05 -14.76 -1.43
CA ASP A 243 3.71 -15.83 -2.19
C ASP A 243 3.47 -17.16 -1.46
N VAL A 244 2.80 -18.10 -2.13
CA VAL A 244 2.53 -19.47 -1.67
C VAL A 244 3.28 -20.48 -2.49
#